data_AF-A0A957VLI2-F1
#
_entry.id   AF-A0A957VLI2-F1
#
_cell.length_a   1.000
_cell.length_b   1.000
_cell.length_c   1.000
_cell.angle_alpha   90.00
_cell.angle_beta   90.00
_cell.angle_gamma   90.00
#
_symmetry.space_group_name_H-M   'P 1'
#
loop_
_entity.id
_entity.type
_entity.pdbx_description
1 polymer ?
#
loop_
_entity_poly.entity_id
_entity_poly.type
_entity_poly.pdbx_seq_one_letter_code
_entity_poly.pdbx_strand_id
1 'polypeptide(L)' 'MLARVGKEAIDFEASAYVEGVGFQPVKLSDYRGKWIVLCFYPGDFTFV' A
#
# COMPACT_ATOMS: atom_id res chain seq x y z
N MET A 1 -6.17 -11.72 10.84
CA MET A 1 -4.70 -11.73 10.96
C MET A 1 -4.26 -10.30 11.27
N LEU A 2 -3.28 -10.07 12.16
CA LEU A 2 -2.87 -8.73 12.62
C LEU A 2 -1.44 -8.44 12.16
N ALA A 3 -1.17 -7.21 11.70
CA ALA A 3 0.18 -6.77 11.39
C ALA A 3 1.05 -6.82 12.65
N ARG A 4 2.24 -7.42 12.56
CA ARG A 4 3.18 -7.57 13.69
C ARG A 4 4.62 -7.35 13.20
N VAL A 5 5.40 -6.62 13.99
CA VAL A 5 6.82 -6.36 13.71
C VAL A 5 7.61 -7.69 13.65
N GLY A 6 8.54 -7.78 12.70
CA GLY A 6 9.38 -8.98 12.50
C GLY A 6 8.64 -10.18 11.89
N LYS A 7 7.36 -10.04 11.55
CA LYS A 7 6.61 -11.01 10.74
C LYS A 7 6.45 -10.49 9.32
N GLU A 8 6.18 -11.40 8.40
CA GLU A 8 5.85 -11.03 7.03
C GLU A 8 4.63 -10.11 7.03
N ALA A 9 4.69 -9.04 6.22
CA ALA A 9 3.57 -8.14 6.04
C ALA A 9 2.39 -8.89 5.40
N ILE A 10 1.18 -8.61 5.85
CA ILE A 10 -0.03 -9.26 5.34
C ILE A 10 -0.25 -8.76 3.92
N ASP A 11 -0.23 -9.68 2.95
CA ASP A 11 -0.48 -9.33 1.56
C ASP A 11 -1.91 -8.81 1.38
N PHE A 12 -2.06 -7.83 0.51
CA PHE A 12 -3.34 -7.23 0.15
C PHE A 12 -3.30 -6.75 -1.30
N GLU A 13 -4.48 -6.65 -1.88
CA GLU A 13 -4.70 -6.07 -3.20
C GLU A 13 -5.64 -4.88 -3.06
N ALA A 14 -5.31 -3.76 -3.72
CA ALA A 14 -6.14 -2.56 -3.73
C ALA A 14 -6.07 -1.87 -5.10
N SER A 15 -7.15 -1.18 -5.47
CA SER A 15 -7.12 -0.24 -6.59
C SER A 15 -6.32 0.99 -6.19
N ALA A 16 -5.28 1.32 -6.95
CA ALA A 16 -4.44 2.48 -6.73
C ALA A 16 -4.27 3.29 -8.02
N TYR A 17 -4.08 4.60 -7.87
CA TYR A 17 -3.61 5.44 -8.96
C TYR A 17 -2.08 5.38 -9.02
N VAL A 18 -1.52 5.06 -10.19
CA VAL A 18 -0.08 5.06 -10.46
C VAL A 18 0.22 6.08 -11.54
N GLU A 19 1.16 6.99 -11.26
CA GLU A 19 1.58 8.03 -12.18
C GLU A 19 1.97 7.44 -13.55
N GLY A 20 1.47 8.06 -14.63
CA GLY A 20 1.72 7.61 -16.01
C GLY A 20 0.96 6.36 -16.46
N VAL A 21 0.34 5.61 -15.55
CA VAL A 21 -0.43 4.39 -15.86
C VAL A 21 -1.93 4.59 -15.66
N GLY A 22 -2.31 5.34 -14.62
CA GLY A 22 -3.71 5.51 -14.20
C GLY A 22 -4.11 4.53 -13.10
N PHE A 23 -5.41 4.24 -13.01
CA PHE A 23 -5.94 3.32 -12.00
C PHE A 23 -5.66 1.86 -12.38
N GLN A 24 -5.07 1.12 -11.46
CA GLN A 24 -4.82 -0.31 -11.63
C GLN A 24 -4.84 -1.05 -10.28
N PRO A 25 -5.11 -2.36 -10.28
CA PRO A 25 -4.89 -3.19 -9.10
C PRO A 25 -3.40 -3.25 -8.76
N VAL A 26 -3.08 -3.11 -7.48
CA VAL A 26 -1.72 -3.19 -6.94
C VAL A 26 -1.72 -4.17 -5.78
N LYS A 27 -0.75 -5.10 -5.76
CA LYS A 27 -0.54 -6.03 -4.65
C LYS A 27 0.70 -5.66 -3.87
N LEU A 28 0.67 -5.85 -2.55
CA LEU A 28 1.85 -5.66 -1.72
C LEU A 28 2.99 -6.61 -2.17
N SER A 29 2.65 -7.84 -2.55
CA SER A 29 3.58 -8.84 -3.06
C SER A 29 4.31 -8.45 -4.36
N ASP A 30 3.77 -7.54 -5.17
CA ASP A 30 4.42 -7.05 -6.40
C ASP A 30 5.73 -6.29 -6.12
N TYR A 31 5.91 -5.82 -4.88
CA TYR A 31 7.09 -5.04 -4.45
C TYR A 31 8.17 -5.88 -3.75
N ARG A 32 8.03 -7.22 -3.71
CA ARG A 32 9.06 -8.09 -3.09
C ARG A 32 10.45 -7.83 -3.68
N GLY A 33 11.46 -7.85 -2.80
CA GLY A 33 12.84 -7.54 -3.15
C GLY A 33 13.20 -6.06 -3.12
N LYS A 34 12.25 -5.17 -2.82
CA LYS A 34 12.49 -3.74 -2.58
C LYS A 34 12.17 -3.39 -1.13
N TRP A 35 12.89 -2.41 -0.58
CA TRP A 35 12.46 -1.75 0.65
C TRP A 35 11.28 -0.83 0.33
N ILE A 36 10.22 -0.92 1.13
CA ILE A 36 9.00 -0.14 0.95
C ILE A 36 8.60 0.52 2.26
N VAL A 37 7.88 1.64 2.14
CA VAL A 37 7.22 2.34 3.24
C VAL A 37 5.74 2.44 2.89
N LEU A 38 4.86 1.95 3.77
CA LEU A 38 3.41 2.03 3.62
C LEU A 38 2.86 2.99 4.68
N CYS A 39 2.24 4.07 4.24
CA CYS A 39 1.64 5.08 5.11
C CYS A 39 0.11 5.03 5.01
N PHE A 40 -0.56 5.00 6.15
CA PHE A 40 -2.00 5.22 6.24
C PHE A 40 -2.24 6.65 6.70
N TYR A 41 -3.23 7.31 6.11
CA TYR A 41 -3.61 8.67 6.48
C TYR A 41 -5.14 8.79 6.60
N PRO A 42 -5.68 9.77 7.36
CA PRO A 42 -7.10 9.79 7.71
C PRO A 42 -8.07 9.97 6.55
N GLY A 43 -7.70 10.74 5.52
CA GLY A 43 -8.52 10.97 4.34
C GLY A 43 -8.00 12.09 3.47
N ASP A 44 -8.46 12.10 2.21
CA ASP A 44 -8.21 13.19 1.26
C ASP A 44 -9.12 14.40 1.57
N PHE A 45 -8.66 15.60 1.19
CA PHE A 45 -9.45 16.84 1.26
C PHE A 45 -10.02 17.16 2.65
N THR A 46 -9.26 16.87 3.71
CA THR A 46 -9.62 17.28 5.07
C THR A 46 -9.37 18.77 5.30
N PHE A 47 -10.02 19.35 6.31
CA PHE A 47 -9.67 20.69 6.81
C PHE A 47 -8.40 20.59 7.67
N VAL A 48 -7.50 21.55 7.50
CA VAL A 48 -6.21 21.67 8.22
C VAL A 48 -6.26 22.78 9.24
#